data_AF-A0A820MA30-F1
#
_entry.id   AF-A0A820MA30-F1
#
_cell.length_a   1.000
_cell.length_b   1.000
_cell.length_c   1.000
_cell.angle_alpha   90.00
_cell.angle_beta   90.00
_cell.angle_gamma   90.00
#
_symmetry.space_group_name_H-M   'P 1'
#
loop_
_entity.id
_entity.type
_entity.pdbx_description
1 polymer ?
#
loop_
_entity_poly.entity_id
_entity_poly.type
_entity_poly.pdbx_seq_one_letter_code
_entity_poly.pdbx_strand_id
1 'polypeptide(L)'
;GKLKCRNNNKCNVKFDQRKRCKKCRLTKCFSAGMRKEWILTPEERQAKRIKIEENRRSKQNLVPQQFPKIESTDNYNLLLTLSNRVYLTQNDLSKDAT
;
A
#
# COMPACT_ATOMS: atom_id res chain seq x y z
N GLY A 1 2.03 -20.87 23.08
CA GLY A 1 1.00 -21.93 23.04
C GLY A 1 0.63 -22.27 21.61
N LYS A 2 0.45 -23.56 21.29
CA LYS A 2 0.10 -24.06 19.94
C LYS A 2 -1.37 -23.80 19.61
N LEU A 3 -1.69 -23.34 18.39
CA LEU A 3 -3.07 -23.13 17.94
C LEU A 3 -3.78 -24.48 17.77
N LYS A 4 -4.95 -24.64 18.40
CA LYS A 4 -5.80 -25.84 18.31
C LYS A 4 -7.18 -25.48 17.74
N CYS A 5 -7.74 -26.36 16.92
CA CYS A 5 -9.14 -26.30 16.54
C CYS A 5 -9.96 -27.02 17.62
N ARG A 6 -11.13 -26.50 17.96
CA ARG A 6 -12.08 -27.15 18.89
C ARG A 6 -13.08 -28.07 18.17
N ASN A 7 -13.09 -28.02 16.84
CA ASN A 7 -13.95 -28.83 15.98
C ASN A 7 -13.04 -29.75 15.14
N ASN A 8 -13.45 -30.12 13.93
CA ASN A 8 -12.76 -31.14 13.12
C ASN A 8 -11.74 -30.56 12.11
N ASN A 9 -11.08 -29.44 12.42
CA ASN A 9 -10.20 -28.69 11.49
C ASN A 9 -10.84 -28.25 10.16
N LYS A 10 -12.16 -28.36 10.02
CA LYS A 10 -12.95 -28.00 8.82
C LYS A 10 -13.84 -26.77 9.07
N CYS A 11 -13.40 -25.84 9.92
CA CYS A 11 -14.21 -24.66 10.23
C CYS A 11 -14.39 -23.79 8.98
N ASN A 12 -15.61 -23.34 8.72
CA ASN A 12 -15.89 -22.36 7.68
C ASN A 12 -15.34 -20.98 8.08
N VAL A 13 -14.38 -20.45 7.31
CA VAL A 13 -13.73 -19.15 7.58
C VAL A 13 -14.35 -18.09 6.67
N LYS A 14 -15.43 -17.46 7.15
CA LYS A 14 -16.10 -16.28 6.59
C LYS A 14 -15.78 -15.01 7.40
N PHE A 15 -16.18 -13.82 6.91
CA PHE A 15 -15.85 -12.53 7.52
C PHE A 15 -16.26 -12.41 8.99
N ASP A 16 -17.46 -12.88 9.32
CA ASP A 16 -18.07 -12.95 10.64
C ASP A 16 -17.49 -14.09 11.50
N GLN A 17 -17.18 -15.24 10.88
CA GLN A 17 -16.78 -16.46 11.60
C GLN A 17 -15.26 -16.61 11.79
N ARG A 18 -14.43 -15.83 11.08
CA ARG A 18 -12.96 -15.98 11.06
C ARG A 18 -12.28 -15.86 12.43
N LYS A 19 -12.88 -15.18 13.40
CA LYS A 19 -12.34 -15.07 14.78
C LYS A 19 -12.57 -16.34 15.61
N ARG A 20 -13.54 -17.19 15.25
CA ARG A 20 -13.93 -18.39 16.03
C ARG A 20 -12.85 -19.45 16.10
N CYS A 21 -12.05 -19.62 15.04
CA CYS A 21 -10.98 -20.63 15.03
C CYS A 21 -9.68 -20.07 14.42
N LYS A 22 -8.73 -19.70 15.28
CA LYS A 22 -7.40 -19.22 14.87
C LYS A 22 -6.63 -20.25 14.05
N LYS A 23 -6.74 -21.55 14.37
CA LYS A 23 -6.05 -22.64 13.63
C LYS A 23 -6.53 -22.70 12.18
N CYS A 24 -7.83 -22.91 11.94
CA CYS A 24 -8.38 -23.02 10.58
C CYS A 24 -8.20 -21.72 9.78
N ARG A 25 -8.28 -20.56 10.44
CA ARG A 25 -7.98 -19.27 9.78
C ARG A 25 -6.54 -19.24 9.28
N LEU A 26 -5.57 -19.59 10.13
CA LEU A 26 -4.16 -19.61 9.75
C LEU A 26 -3.89 -20.63 8.63
N THR A 27 -4.48 -21.83 8.71
CA THR A 27 -4.38 -22.82 7.63
C THR A 27 -4.90 -22.27 6.30
N LYS A 28 -6.09 -21.64 6.30
CA LYS A 28 -6.65 -21.02 5.09
C LYS A 28 -5.77 -19.90 4.53
N CYS A 29 -5.15 -19.08 5.38
CA CYS A 29 -4.20 -18.06 4.96
C CYS A 29 -3.03 -18.65 4.16
N PHE A 30 -2.44 -19.75 4.63
CA PHE A 30 -1.37 -20.44 3.90
C PHE A 30 -1.88 -21.13 2.64
N SER A 31 -3.05 -21.78 2.68
CA SER A 31 -3.67 -22.39 1.49
C SER A 31 -4.02 -21.37 0.40
N ALA A 32 -4.29 -20.12 0.78
CA ALA A 32 -4.51 -19.00 -0.16
C ALA A 32 -3.20 -18.40 -0.71
N GLY A 33 -2.03 -18.90 -0.28
CA GLY A 33 -0.73 -18.49 -0.82
C GLY A 33 0.04 -17.47 0.02
N MET A 34 -0.40 -17.14 1.24
CA MET A 34 0.43 -16.34 2.14
C MET A 34 1.70 -17.12 2.49
N ARG A 35 2.87 -16.47 2.45
CA ARG A 35 4.17 -17.09 2.72
C ARG A 35 4.73 -16.58 4.04
N LYS A 36 5.24 -17.49 4.88
CA LYS A 36 5.84 -17.11 6.18
C LYS A 36 7.16 -16.36 5.97
N GLU A 37 7.84 -16.70 4.89
CA GLU A 37 9.14 -16.19 4.48
C GLU A 37 9.09 -14.70 4.11
N TRP A 38 7.90 -14.14 3.86
CA TRP A 38 7.71 -12.71 3.59
C TRP A 38 7.46 -11.88 4.86
N ILE A 39 7.36 -12.54 6.02
CA ILE A 39 7.19 -11.84 7.30
C ILE A 39 8.58 -11.49 7.83
N LEU A 40 8.88 -10.19 7.92
CA LEU A 40 10.16 -9.71 8.45
C LEU A 40 10.47 -10.32 9.82
N THR A 41 11.67 -10.88 9.94
CA THR A 41 12.20 -11.33 11.23
C THR A 41 12.35 -10.15 12.20
N PRO A 42 12.50 -10.41 13.51
CA PRO A 42 12.78 -9.34 14.47
C PRO A 42 14.00 -8.48 14.09
N GLU A 43 15.05 -9.12 13.58
CA GLU A 43 16.30 -8.50 13.18
C GLU A 43 16.09 -7.61 11.93
N GLU A 44 15.44 -8.13 10.90
CA GLU A 44 15.13 -7.37 9.68
C GLU A 44 14.22 -6.17 9.96
N ARG A 45 13.25 -6.34 10.87
CA ARG A 45 12.37 -5.25 11.32
C ARG A 45 13.16 -4.16 12.03
N GLN A 46 14.14 -4.53 12.85
CA GLN A 46 15.00 -3.58 13.54
C GLN A 46 15.91 -2.83 12.57
N ALA A 47 16.55 -3.54 11.64
CA ALA A 47 17.36 -2.92 10.58
C ALA A 47 16.54 -1.92 9.74
N LYS A 48 15.31 -2.31 9.36
CA LYS A 48 14.39 -1.41 8.64
C LYS A 48 14.05 -0.15 9.45
N ARG A 49 13.84 -0.27 10.77
CA ARG A 49 13.56 0.89 11.64
C ARG A 49 14.75 1.84 11.73
N ILE A 50 15.95 1.31 11.93
CA ILE A 50 17.19 2.12 11.97
C ILE A 50 17.33 2.89 10.66
N LYS A 51 17.16 2.21 9.51
CA LYS A 51 17.29 2.87 8.21
C LYS A 51 16.25 3.98 7.97
N ILE A 52 15.01 3.77 8.42
CA ILE A 52 13.95 4.79 8.33
C ILE A 52 14.33 6.02 9.17
N GLU A 53 14.84 5.80 10.38
CA GLU A 53 15.23 6.88 11.29
C GLU A 53 16.44 7.67 10.76
N GLU A 54 17.45 6.99 10.24
CA GLU A 54 18.59 7.62 9.54
C GLU A 54 18.10 8.50 8.38
N ASN A 55 17.25 7.96 7.50
CA ASN A 55 16.71 8.71 6.36
C ASN A 55 15.92 9.94 6.82
N ARG A 56 15.19 9.84 7.95
CA ARG A 56 14.44 10.97 8.51
C ARG A 56 15.39 12.06 9.02
N ARG A 57 16.47 11.69 9.73
CA ARG A 57 17.50 12.62 10.21
C ARG A 57 18.24 13.30 9.06
N SER A 58 18.63 12.55 8.03
CA SER A 58 19.31 13.10 6.85
C SER A 58 18.41 14.09 6.09
N LYS A 59 17.09 13.86 6.03
CA LYS A 59 16.14 14.79 5.42
C LYS A 59 15.86 16.04 6.26
N GLN A 60 16.05 15.98 7.58
CA GLN A 60 15.92 17.16 8.45
C GLN A 60 17.09 18.14 8.28
N ASN A 61 18.26 17.65 7.87
CA ASN A 61 19.45 18.48 7.59
C ASN A 61 19.46 19.10 6.19
N LEU A 62 18.56 18.66 5.30
CA LEU A 62 18.25 19.36 4.05
C LEU A 62 17.16 20.38 4.37
N VAL A 63 17.58 21.65 4.49
CA VAL A 63 16.72 22.83 4.65
C VAL A 63 15.41 22.65 3.86
N PRO A 64 14.23 22.93 4.43
CA PRO A 64 13.02 23.02 3.64
C PRO A 64 13.25 24.11 2.60
N GLN A 65 13.47 23.73 1.34
CA GLN A 65 13.14 24.60 0.22
C GLN A 65 11.66 24.92 0.45
N GLN A 66 11.38 26.11 1.00
CA GLN A 66 10.03 26.64 1.03
C GLN A 66 9.58 26.59 -0.42
N PHE A 67 8.69 25.66 -0.76
CA PHE A 67 7.93 25.79 -2.00
C PHE A 67 7.28 27.18 -1.90
N PRO A 68 7.58 28.12 -2.81
CA PRO A 68 6.94 29.43 -2.76
C PRO A 68 5.44 29.17 -2.74
N LYS A 69 4.74 29.73 -1.74
CA LYS A 69 3.28 29.73 -1.73
C LYS A 69 2.85 30.48 -2.98
N ILE A 70 2.44 29.75 -4.02
CA ILE A 70 1.84 30.35 -5.21
C ILE A 70 0.45 30.81 -4.75
N GLU A 71 0.30 32.09 -4.45
CA GLU A 71 -0.95 32.70 -3.97
C GLU A 71 -1.97 32.99 -5.09
N SER A 72 -1.70 32.63 -6.35
CA SER A 72 -2.65 32.85 -7.44
C SER A 72 -3.27 31.55 -7.97
N THR A 73 -4.58 31.41 -7.75
CA THR A 73 -5.44 30.34 -8.27
C THR A 73 -5.52 30.28 -9.80
N ASP A 74 -4.99 31.29 -10.48
CA ASP A 74 -5.08 31.45 -11.94
C ASP A 74 -4.23 30.41 -12.69
N ASN A 75 -3.14 29.92 -12.08
CA ASN A 75 -2.25 28.93 -12.71
C ASN A 75 -2.74 27.48 -12.58
N TYR A 76 -3.52 27.15 -11.54
CA TYR A 76 -4.03 25.78 -11.37
C TYR A 76 -5.07 25.45 -12.45
N ASN A 77 -5.90 26.41 -12.82
CA ASN A 77 -6.89 26.25 -13.88
C ASN A 77 -6.23 26.12 -15.26
N LEU A 78 -5.13 26.83 -15.52
CA LEU A 78 -4.39 26.69 -16.77
C LEU A 78 -3.66 25.33 -16.84
N LEU A 79 -2.97 24.92 -15.78
CA LEU A 79 -2.33 23.60 -15.71
C LEU A 79 -3.33 22.44 -15.83
N LEU A 80 -4.50 22.57 -15.22
CA LEU A 80 -5.58 21.58 -15.32
C LEU A 80 -6.21 21.56 -16.72
N THR A 81 -6.37 22.72 -17.35
CA THR A 81 -6.88 22.82 -18.72
C THR A 81 -5.87 22.25 -19.72
N LEU A 82 -4.58 22.52 -19.54
CA LEU A 82 -3.52 21.99 -20.41
C LEU A 82 -3.37 20.47 -20.24
N SER A 83 -3.41 19.95 -19.00
CA SER A 83 -3.34 18.50 -18.76
C SER A 83 -4.57 17.77 -19.30
N ASN A 84 -5.77 18.34 -19.16
CA ASN A 84 -6.98 17.79 -19.77
C ASN A 84 -6.97 17.88 -21.30
N ARG A 85 -6.48 18.97 -21.89
CA ARG A 85 -6.38 19.13 -23.36
C ARG A 85 -5.41 18.12 -23.96
N VAL A 86 -4.27 17.88 -23.31
CA VAL A 86 -3.32 16.81 -23.69
C VAL A 86 -3.97 15.43 -23.54
N TYR A 87 -4.72 15.18 -22.46
CA TYR A 87 -5.42 13.91 -22.25
C TYR A 87 -6.51 13.63 -23.29
N LEU A 88 -7.24 14.65 -23.75
CA LEU A 88 -8.29 14.49 -24.78
C LEU A 88 -7.70 14.24 -26.17
N THR A 89 -6.66 14.99 -26.57
CA THR A 89 -5.99 14.80 -27.87
C THR A 89 -5.34 13.42 -28.02
N GLN A 90 -4.91 12.80 -26.91
CA GLN A 90 -4.38 11.42 -26.92
C GLN A 90 -5.48 10.36 -27.13
N ASN A 91 -6.73 10.66 -26.75
CA ASN A 91 -7.85 9.73 -26.87
C ASN A 91 -8.60 9.84 -28.21
N ASP A 92 -8.44 10.94 -28.96
CA ASP A 92 -9.04 11.10 -30.29
C ASP A 92 -8.26 10.32 -31.38
N LEU A 93 -6.96 10.04 -31.18
CA LEU A 93 -6.16 9.17 -32.06
C LEU A 93 -6.53 7.68 -31.99
N SER A 94 -7.43 7.28 -31.10
CA SER A 94 -7.83 5.88 -30.89
C SER A 94 -9.20 5.51 -31.46
N LYS A 95 -9.91 6.44 -32.14
CA LYS A 95 -11.29 6.20 -32.63
C LYS A 95 -11.45 6.10 -34.14
N ASP A 96 -10.40 6.33 -34.93
CA ASP A 96 -10.44 6.22 -36.40
C ASP A 96 -9.68 4.99 -36.94
N ALA A 97 -9.42 3.99 -36.10
CA ALA A 97 -8.90 2.68 -36.51
C ALA A 97 -10.02 1.62 -36.42
N THR A 98 -11.01 1.71 -37.31
CA THR A 98 -11.85 0.59 -37.75
C THR A 98 -12.22 0.79 -39.20
#